data_AF-A0A9W9ZYL9-F1
#
_entry.id   AF-A0A9W9ZYL9-F1
#
_cell.length_a   1.000
_cell.length_b   1.000
_cell.length_c   1.000
_cell.angle_alpha   90.00
_cell.angle_beta   90.00
_cell.angle_gamma   90.00
#
_symmetry.space_group_name_H-M   'P 1'
#
loop_
_entity.id
_entity.type
_entity.pdbx_description
1 polymer ?
#
loop_
_entity_poly.entity_id
_entity_poly.type
_entity_poly.pdbx_seq_one_letter_code
_entity_poly.pdbx_strand_id
1 'polypeptide(L)'
;MVDFFSEKIIQTYEMMIVRHGFMMVGDPFSGKTRVLEVLAETLNLLMDRGYDDENVNKVWFRVINPKAITMGQLFGQFDPVSHEWTDGIVANTFREYAADQTDIKKWVIFDGPIDTLWIESMNTVLDDNKKLCLMSGEIIQLSNVMSLIFECRDLSQASPATVSRCGMIYLEPASLGWEPVLQSWCNTLPDALSNEHGKLIMALFHWALPVAITFVRKHCKEPVSLQDSNLARSLMNLVEILMKDIPEEDNKYMKSWLISSFLFSMVWSVGACVDTDSRVKFDAFFKDLMAGKIEEHPIPSLVGKIEAPIPNEGLIYDYLFERKGRGNWLPWTKTIKEGVSGGKGQRISDIIVPTMDTARYSHLMEIMFNNNKSLLFVGPTGTGKSVYIKEKLMNGINRDAYIPAFVNFSAQTSANQTQASMEAIYPAAVLKLVCHSCFFKMISSRKVKK
;
A
#
# COMPACT_ATOMS: atom_id res chain seq x y z
N MET A 1 -7.25 19.47 9.97
CA MET A 1 -7.88 18.23 9.48
C MET A 1 -8.41 18.55 8.09
N VAL A 2 -8.31 17.63 7.13
CA VAL A 2 -8.79 17.90 5.76
C VAL A 2 -10.33 17.89 5.78
N ASP A 3 -10.98 18.96 5.33
CA ASP A 3 -12.43 19.14 5.45
C ASP A 3 -13.22 17.97 4.85
N PHE A 4 -12.84 17.52 3.66
CA PHE A 4 -13.42 16.34 3.01
C PHE A 4 -13.36 15.08 3.90
N PHE A 5 -12.23 14.86 4.57
CA PHE A 5 -12.05 13.69 5.44
C PHE A 5 -12.94 13.78 6.69
N SER A 6 -13.02 14.98 7.29
CA SER A 6 -13.91 15.24 8.43
C SER A 6 -15.38 15.05 8.07
N GLU A 7 -15.80 15.56 6.92
CA GLU A 7 -17.17 15.39 6.41
C GLU A 7 -17.50 13.90 6.20
N LYS A 8 -16.57 13.12 5.66
CA LYS A 8 -16.77 11.68 5.46
C LYS A 8 -16.84 10.88 6.77
N ILE A 9 -16.12 11.30 7.80
CA ILE A 9 -16.27 10.71 9.14
C ILE A 9 -17.68 10.98 9.68
N ILE A 10 -18.16 12.22 9.57
CA ILE A 10 -19.50 12.60 10.03
C ILE A 10 -20.58 11.82 9.25
N GLN A 11 -20.48 11.78 7.91
CA GLN A 11 -21.40 11.00 7.07
C GLN A 11 -21.41 9.52 7.47
N THR A 12 -20.24 8.95 7.80
CA THR A 12 -20.12 7.55 8.22
C THR A 12 -20.78 7.33 9.58
N TYR A 13 -20.60 8.27 10.52
CA TYR A 13 -21.26 8.22 11.82
C TYR A 13 -22.79 8.31 11.70
N GLU A 14 -23.30 9.25 10.90
CA GLU A 14 -24.74 9.41 10.65
C GLU A 14 -25.34 8.16 9.98
N MET A 15 -24.66 7.59 8.99
CA MET A 15 -25.12 6.37 8.32
C MET A 15 -25.15 5.16 9.25
N MET A 16 -24.18 5.04 10.17
CA MET A 16 -24.17 3.98 11.17
C MET A 16 -25.35 4.08 12.14
N ILE A 17 -25.85 5.29 12.43
CA ILE A 17 -27.03 5.48 13.28
C ILE A 17 -28.30 5.05 12.54
N VAL A 18 -28.41 5.38 11.25
CA VAL A 18 -29.63 5.13 10.46
C VAL A 18 -29.74 3.68 9.99
N ARG A 19 -28.63 3.04 9.59
CA ARG A 19 -28.62 1.69 9.02
C ARG A 19 -27.57 0.82 9.69
N HIS A 20 -27.92 -0.44 9.97
CA HIS A 20 -26.98 -1.44 10.46
C HIS A 20 -26.03 -1.94 9.35
N GLY A 21 -26.34 -1.71 8.08
CA GLY A 21 -25.52 -2.11 6.94
C GLY A 21 -25.21 -0.93 6.01
N PHE A 22 -23.93 -0.69 5.72
CA PHE A 22 -23.52 0.34 4.76
C PHE A 22 -22.23 -0.02 3.99
N MET A 23 -22.11 0.53 2.79
CA MET A 23 -21.01 0.29 1.86
C MET A 23 -20.20 1.59 1.68
N MET A 24 -18.89 1.50 1.96
CA MET A 24 -17.90 2.51 1.65
C MET A 24 -17.30 2.18 0.28
N VAL A 25 -17.71 2.94 -0.73
CA VAL A 25 -17.34 2.71 -2.13
C VAL A 25 -16.28 3.71 -2.53
N GLY A 26 -15.14 3.21 -2.94
CA GLY A 26 -14.06 4.06 -3.38
C GLY A 26 -12.86 3.25 -3.79
N ASP A 27 -12.14 3.80 -4.75
CA ASP A 27 -10.84 3.32 -5.16
C ASP A 27 -9.84 3.24 -3.97
N PRO A 28 -8.75 2.45 -4.04
CA PRO A 28 -7.70 2.48 -3.02
C PRO A 28 -7.17 3.91 -2.74
N PHE A 29 -6.53 4.12 -1.60
CA PHE A 29 -6.06 5.46 -1.15
C PHE A 29 -7.13 6.55 -0.97
N SER A 30 -8.43 6.24 -1.06
CA SER A 30 -9.54 7.16 -0.72
C SER A 30 -9.74 7.40 0.78
N GLY A 31 -9.00 6.70 1.65
CA GLY A 31 -9.06 6.90 3.11
C GLY A 31 -10.13 6.10 3.84
N LYS A 32 -10.85 5.16 3.18
CA LYS A 32 -11.92 4.34 3.78
C LYS A 32 -11.53 3.70 5.12
N THR A 33 -10.44 2.93 5.14
CA THR A 33 -9.93 2.29 6.37
C THR A 33 -9.61 3.32 7.46
N ARG A 34 -9.02 4.46 7.09
CA ARG A 34 -8.65 5.52 8.04
C ARG A 34 -9.88 6.21 8.63
N VAL A 35 -10.95 6.41 7.85
CA VAL A 35 -12.23 6.94 8.34
C VAL A 35 -12.79 6.03 9.43
N LEU A 36 -12.81 4.71 9.20
CA LEU A 36 -13.32 3.73 10.17
C LEU A 36 -12.47 3.67 11.44
N GLU A 37 -11.15 3.61 11.31
CA GLU A 37 -10.24 3.58 12.45
C GLU A 37 -10.32 4.87 13.29
N VAL A 38 -10.29 6.04 12.65
CA VAL A 38 -10.39 7.33 13.36
C VAL A 38 -11.76 7.46 14.03
N LEU A 39 -12.83 6.99 13.40
CA LEU A 39 -14.16 6.99 14.01
C LEU A 39 -14.21 6.07 15.24
N ALA A 40 -13.67 4.84 15.14
CA ALA A 40 -13.61 3.92 16.27
C ALA A 40 -12.77 4.48 17.44
N GLU A 41 -11.60 5.04 17.16
CA GLU A 41 -10.75 5.70 18.15
C GLU A 41 -11.46 6.89 18.81
N THR A 42 -12.17 7.70 18.01
CA THR A 42 -12.91 8.87 18.50
C THR A 42 -14.04 8.45 19.43
N LEU A 43 -14.83 7.43 19.07
CA LEU A 43 -15.93 6.93 19.91
C LEU A 43 -15.41 6.34 21.22
N ASN A 44 -14.32 5.57 21.17
CA ASN A 44 -13.66 5.04 22.36
C ASN A 44 -13.18 6.18 23.28
N LEU A 45 -12.55 7.22 22.71
CA LEU A 45 -12.05 8.37 23.46
C LEU A 45 -13.17 9.20 24.10
N LEU A 46 -14.31 9.37 23.42
CA LEU A 46 -15.46 10.08 23.96
C LEU A 46 -16.07 9.33 25.16
N MET A 47 -16.18 8.00 25.07
CA MET A 47 -16.65 7.18 26.18
C MET A 47 -15.68 7.24 27.37
N ASP A 48 -14.36 7.12 27.13
CA ASP A 48 -13.36 7.22 28.19
C ASP A 48 -13.32 8.60 28.87
N ARG A 49 -13.84 9.65 28.19
CA ARG A 49 -14.02 11.01 28.75
C ARG A 49 -15.35 11.20 29.48
N GLY A 50 -16.22 10.19 29.53
CA GLY A 50 -17.51 10.23 30.21
C GLY A 50 -18.58 11.03 29.47
N TYR A 51 -18.51 11.09 28.13
CA TYR A 51 -19.59 11.68 27.33
C TYR A 51 -20.80 10.72 27.34
N ASP A 52 -21.93 11.18 27.86
CA ASP A 52 -23.15 10.39 28.04
C ASP A 52 -24.12 10.66 26.88
N ASP A 53 -23.97 9.89 25.81
CA ASP A 53 -24.87 9.86 24.65
C ASP A 53 -25.13 8.40 24.29
N GLU A 54 -26.39 8.01 24.11
CA GLU A 54 -26.82 6.65 23.79
C GLU A 54 -26.11 6.08 22.54
N ASN A 55 -25.67 6.95 21.62
CA ASN A 55 -24.99 6.58 20.38
C ASN A 55 -23.47 6.51 20.51
N VAL A 56 -22.89 6.89 21.65
CA VAL A 56 -21.45 6.92 21.91
C VAL A 56 -21.08 5.78 22.85
N ASN A 57 -20.69 4.66 22.24
CA ASN A 57 -20.24 3.46 22.95
C ASN A 57 -18.87 3.04 22.46
N LYS A 58 -18.17 2.24 23.29
CA LYS A 58 -16.93 1.58 22.86
C LYS A 58 -17.17 0.77 21.60
N VAL A 59 -16.15 0.71 20.74
CA VAL A 59 -16.21 0.03 19.45
C VAL A 59 -15.19 -1.09 19.39
N TRP A 60 -15.66 -2.29 19.04
CA TRP A 60 -14.84 -3.41 18.63
C TRP A 60 -15.15 -3.76 17.18
N PHE A 61 -14.12 -4.06 16.39
CA PHE A 61 -14.32 -4.45 15.01
C PHE A 61 -13.45 -5.62 14.58
N ARG A 62 -13.94 -6.39 13.62
CA ARG A 62 -13.20 -7.45 12.91
C ARG A 62 -13.23 -7.20 11.43
N VAL A 63 -12.06 -7.34 10.79
CA VAL A 63 -11.91 -7.20 9.34
C VAL A 63 -11.81 -8.58 8.71
N ILE A 64 -12.62 -8.82 7.69
CA ILE A 64 -12.70 -10.07 6.94
C ILE A 64 -12.54 -9.74 5.46
N ASN A 65 -11.63 -10.43 4.76
CA ASN A 65 -11.58 -10.37 3.29
C ASN A 65 -12.39 -11.54 2.71
N PRO A 66 -13.58 -11.29 2.13
CA PRO A 66 -14.49 -12.35 1.71
C PRO A 66 -13.96 -13.18 0.52
N LYS A 67 -13.02 -12.63 -0.26
CA LYS A 67 -12.45 -13.30 -1.45
C LYS A 67 -11.08 -13.92 -1.19
N ALA A 68 -10.49 -13.69 -0.01
CA ALA A 68 -9.26 -14.36 0.41
C ALA A 68 -9.48 -15.83 0.81
N ILE A 69 -10.73 -16.22 1.09
CA ILE A 69 -11.14 -17.56 1.52
C ILE A 69 -12.24 -18.10 0.62
N THR A 70 -12.51 -19.41 0.71
CA THR A 70 -13.60 -20.02 -0.06
C THR A 70 -14.96 -19.73 0.56
N MET A 71 -16.03 -19.85 -0.24
CA MET A 71 -17.42 -19.70 0.24
C MET A 71 -17.75 -20.61 1.43
N GLY A 72 -17.29 -21.86 1.38
CA GLY A 72 -17.49 -22.81 2.47
C GLY A 72 -16.72 -22.44 3.74
N GLN A 73 -15.54 -21.82 3.63
CA GLN A 73 -14.82 -21.28 4.79
C GLN A 73 -15.45 -19.98 5.32
N LEU A 74 -16.12 -19.21 4.46
CA LEU A 74 -16.75 -17.94 4.81
C LEU A 74 -18.04 -18.18 5.61
N PHE A 75 -18.96 -18.99 5.08
CA PHE A 75 -20.30 -19.22 5.66
C PHE A 75 -20.48 -20.59 6.33
N GLY A 76 -19.63 -21.56 5.99
CA GLY A 76 -19.74 -22.94 6.42
C GLY A 76 -20.07 -23.87 5.25
N GLN A 77 -19.70 -25.13 5.39
CA GLN A 77 -19.97 -26.17 4.40
C GLN A 77 -20.12 -27.53 5.07
N PHE A 78 -20.87 -28.42 4.42
CA PHE A 78 -20.86 -29.84 4.76
C PHE A 78 -19.63 -30.50 4.16
N ASP A 79 -18.96 -31.33 4.95
CA ASP A 79 -17.94 -32.22 4.43
C ASP A 79 -18.60 -33.24 3.47
N PRO A 80 -18.09 -33.40 2.23
CA PRO A 80 -18.71 -34.27 1.25
C PRO A 80 -18.60 -35.78 1.58
N VAL A 81 -17.71 -36.15 2.50
CA VAL A 81 -17.46 -37.55 2.91
C VAL A 81 -18.14 -37.84 4.24
N SER A 82 -17.91 -37.03 5.27
CA SER A 82 -18.49 -37.29 6.60
C SER A 82 -19.91 -36.76 6.77
N HIS A 83 -20.37 -35.89 5.86
CA HIS A 83 -21.60 -35.11 6.00
C HIS A 83 -21.67 -34.28 7.29
N GLU A 84 -20.54 -34.05 7.96
CA GLU A 84 -20.47 -33.18 9.13
C GLU A 84 -20.43 -31.71 8.70
N TRP A 85 -21.10 -30.87 9.48
CA TRP A 85 -21.12 -29.43 9.24
C TRP A 85 -19.89 -28.76 9.85
N THR A 86 -19.20 -27.95 9.06
CA THR A 86 -18.13 -27.05 9.54
C THR A 86 -18.58 -25.61 9.43
N ASP A 87 -18.52 -24.87 10.54
CA ASP A 87 -18.89 -23.46 10.58
C ASP A 87 -17.88 -22.56 9.88
N GLY A 88 -18.39 -21.55 9.18
CA GLY A 88 -17.58 -20.52 8.55
C GLY A 88 -17.15 -19.39 9.48
N ILE A 89 -16.18 -18.59 9.04
CA ILE A 89 -15.63 -17.46 9.81
C ILE A 89 -16.69 -16.40 10.11
N VAL A 90 -17.59 -16.12 9.16
CA VAL A 90 -18.69 -15.15 9.34
C VAL A 90 -19.68 -15.67 10.36
N ALA A 91 -20.09 -16.93 10.25
CA ALA A 91 -21.00 -17.58 11.20
C ALA A 91 -20.45 -17.52 12.63
N ASN A 92 -19.19 -17.91 12.83
CA ASN A 92 -18.53 -17.86 14.13
C ASN A 92 -18.43 -16.43 14.68
N THR A 93 -18.07 -15.45 13.85
CA THR A 93 -17.97 -14.05 14.26
C THR A 93 -19.32 -13.47 14.67
N PHE A 94 -20.38 -13.75 13.90
CA PHE A 94 -21.73 -13.29 14.20
C PHE A 94 -22.25 -13.92 15.49
N ARG A 95 -22.02 -15.22 15.68
CA ARG A 95 -22.43 -15.94 16.89
C ARG A 95 -21.76 -15.37 18.14
N GLU A 96 -20.46 -15.10 18.08
CA GLU A 96 -19.72 -14.49 19.19
C GLU A 96 -20.24 -13.09 19.53
N TYR A 97 -20.44 -12.24 18.51
CA TYR A 97 -20.89 -10.87 18.70
C TYR A 97 -22.36 -10.76 19.13
N ALA A 98 -23.21 -11.68 18.68
CA ALA A 98 -24.61 -11.77 19.08
C ALA A 98 -24.79 -12.36 20.49
N ALA A 99 -23.90 -13.26 20.92
CA ALA A 99 -23.93 -13.83 22.27
C ALA A 99 -23.53 -12.81 23.35
N ASP A 100 -22.60 -11.92 23.03
CA ASP A 100 -22.15 -10.86 23.93
C ASP A 100 -23.24 -9.80 24.13
N GLN A 101 -23.71 -9.64 25.38
CA GLN A 101 -24.79 -8.74 25.78
C GLN A 101 -24.30 -7.33 26.18
N THR A 102 -23.02 -7.01 25.98
CA THR A 102 -22.50 -5.66 26.24
C THR A 102 -23.02 -4.65 25.21
N ASP A 103 -23.16 -3.40 25.65
CA ASP A 103 -23.55 -2.25 24.80
C ASP A 103 -22.42 -1.75 23.88
N ILE A 104 -21.30 -2.48 23.83
CA ILE A 104 -20.18 -2.20 22.95
C ILE A 104 -20.64 -2.37 21.50
N LYS A 105 -20.40 -1.34 20.66
CA LYS A 105 -20.65 -1.39 19.23
C LYS A 105 -19.72 -2.39 18.57
N LYS A 106 -20.27 -3.30 17.77
CA LYS A 106 -19.56 -4.43 17.17
C LYS A 106 -19.60 -4.33 15.66
N TRP A 107 -18.49 -3.97 15.02
CA TRP A 107 -18.44 -3.82 13.56
C TRP A 107 -17.84 -5.06 12.91
N VAL A 108 -18.53 -5.58 11.89
CA VAL A 108 -17.98 -6.58 10.99
C VAL A 108 -17.67 -5.89 9.67
N ILE A 109 -16.38 -5.71 9.40
CA ILE A 109 -15.87 -5.01 8.23
C ILE A 109 -15.47 -6.05 7.18
N PHE A 110 -16.08 -5.97 6.01
CA PHE A 110 -15.72 -6.77 4.84
C PHE A 110 -14.83 -5.94 3.92
N ASP A 111 -13.52 -6.18 3.94
CA ASP A 111 -12.53 -5.49 3.10
C ASP A 111 -12.18 -6.36 1.89
N GLY A 112 -12.75 -6.02 0.74
CA GLY A 112 -12.50 -6.73 -0.50
C GLY A 112 -13.57 -6.51 -1.57
N PRO A 113 -13.36 -7.06 -2.78
CA PRO A 113 -14.31 -6.93 -3.86
C PRO A 113 -15.61 -7.68 -3.56
N ILE A 114 -16.72 -7.05 -3.94
CA ILE A 114 -18.06 -7.66 -3.89
C ILE A 114 -18.20 -8.60 -5.08
N ASP A 115 -18.80 -9.76 -4.82
CA ASP A 115 -19.09 -10.80 -5.80
C ASP A 115 -20.51 -11.29 -5.55
N THR A 116 -21.23 -11.57 -6.64
CA THR A 116 -22.66 -11.92 -6.61
C THR A 116 -22.97 -13.07 -5.66
N LEU A 117 -22.08 -14.08 -5.58
CA LEU A 117 -22.35 -15.31 -4.85
C LEU A 117 -22.36 -15.11 -3.33
N TRP A 118 -21.38 -14.39 -2.79
CA TRP A 118 -21.28 -14.25 -1.34
C TRP A 118 -22.20 -13.17 -0.79
N ILE A 119 -22.44 -12.11 -1.56
CA ILE A 119 -23.30 -11.01 -1.11
C ILE A 119 -24.78 -11.41 -1.11
N GLU A 120 -25.19 -12.34 -1.98
CA GLU A 120 -26.56 -12.85 -1.98
C GLU A 120 -26.92 -13.57 -0.68
N SER A 121 -25.99 -14.35 -0.12
CA SER A 121 -26.13 -14.99 1.20
C SER A 121 -26.26 -13.98 2.36
N MET A 122 -25.95 -12.70 2.12
CA MET A 122 -26.06 -11.63 3.12
C MET A 122 -27.35 -10.82 3.02
N ASN A 123 -28.15 -11.01 1.98
CA ASN A 123 -29.33 -10.16 1.74
C ASN A 123 -30.35 -10.22 2.88
N THR A 124 -30.53 -11.38 3.53
CA THR A 124 -31.47 -11.56 4.65
C THR A 124 -31.01 -10.88 5.95
N VAL A 125 -29.71 -10.62 6.07
CA VAL A 125 -29.16 -9.96 7.25
C VAL A 125 -29.03 -8.45 7.05
N LEU A 126 -28.99 -8.01 5.79
CA LEU A 126 -28.99 -6.60 5.41
C LEU A 126 -30.39 -5.97 5.36
N ASP A 127 -31.45 -6.77 5.36
CA ASP A 127 -32.82 -6.28 5.46
C ASP A 127 -33.25 -6.03 6.92
N ASP A 128 -34.49 -5.57 7.10
CA ASP A 128 -35.05 -5.25 8.42
C ASP A 128 -35.21 -6.48 9.34
N ASN A 129 -35.15 -7.70 8.80
CA ASN A 129 -35.21 -8.91 9.61
C ASN A 129 -33.93 -9.10 10.43
N LYS A 130 -32.79 -8.58 9.95
CA LYS A 130 -31.47 -8.67 10.63
C LYS A 130 -31.08 -10.12 10.98
N LYS A 131 -31.41 -11.07 10.11
CA LYS A 131 -31.19 -12.53 10.30
C LYS A 131 -30.21 -13.09 9.28
N LEU A 132 -29.10 -13.65 9.75
CA LEU A 132 -28.20 -14.43 8.93
C LEU A 132 -28.72 -15.87 8.85
N CYS A 133 -29.07 -16.31 7.64
CA CYS A 133 -29.51 -17.67 7.37
C CYS A 133 -28.35 -18.48 6.79
N LEU A 134 -27.89 -19.49 7.51
CA LEU A 134 -26.82 -20.38 7.05
C LEU A 134 -27.40 -21.56 6.25
N MET A 135 -26.59 -22.17 5.39
CA MET A 135 -26.99 -23.37 4.64
C MET A 135 -27.26 -24.58 5.54
N SER A 136 -26.77 -24.58 6.78
CA SER A 136 -27.12 -25.56 7.81
C SER A 136 -28.57 -25.47 8.29
N GLY A 137 -29.27 -24.37 7.97
CA GLY A 137 -30.58 -24.03 8.52
C GLY A 137 -30.50 -23.25 9.84
N GLU A 138 -29.31 -23.00 10.39
CA GLU A 138 -29.13 -22.12 11.54
C GLU A 138 -29.48 -20.67 11.16
N ILE A 139 -30.23 -20.00 12.03
CA ILE A 139 -30.61 -18.60 11.89
C ILE A 139 -30.00 -17.82 13.05
N ILE A 140 -29.07 -16.92 12.74
CA ILE A 140 -28.41 -16.05 13.73
C ILE A 140 -29.00 -14.65 13.61
N GLN A 141 -29.60 -14.16 14.70
CA GLN A 141 -30.12 -12.80 14.79
C GLN A 141 -28.99 -11.83 15.13
N LEU A 142 -28.80 -10.77 14.34
CA LEU A 142 -27.91 -9.66 14.69
C LEU A 142 -28.46 -8.90 15.90
N SER A 143 -27.59 -8.56 16.84
CA SER A 143 -27.92 -7.62 17.91
C SER A 143 -27.95 -6.19 17.39
N ASN A 144 -28.66 -5.29 18.09
CA ASN A 144 -28.80 -3.90 17.65
C ASN A 144 -27.49 -3.10 17.70
N VAL A 145 -26.50 -3.58 18.46
CA VAL A 145 -25.16 -2.96 18.57
C VAL A 145 -24.22 -3.37 17.43
N MET A 146 -24.63 -4.33 16.59
CA MET A 146 -23.82 -4.81 15.48
C MET A 146 -24.03 -3.98 14.22
N SER A 147 -22.95 -3.74 13.48
CA SER A 147 -22.99 -3.07 12.17
C SER A 147 -22.14 -3.84 11.15
N LEU A 148 -22.65 -3.91 9.91
CA LEU A 148 -22.01 -4.52 8.76
C LEU A 148 -21.49 -3.43 7.85
N ILE A 149 -20.18 -3.42 7.64
CA ILE A 149 -19.49 -2.39 6.88
C ILE A 149 -18.79 -3.07 5.71
N PHE A 150 -19.01 -2.57 4.49
CA PHE A 150 -18.34 -3.09 3.31
C PHE A 150 -17.35 -2.06 2.78
N GLU A 151 -16.07 -2.37 2.79
CA GLU A 151 -15.03 -1.58 2.14
C GLU A 151 -14.79 -2.18 0.73
N CYS A 152 -15.30 -1.51 -0.31
CA CYS A 152 -15.21 -2.03 -1.68
C CYS A 152 -14.80 -0.94 -2.68
N ARG A 153 -14.20 -1.38 -3.80
CA ARG A 153 -13.79 -0.50 -4.89
C ARG A 153 -14.99 -0.01 -5.70
N ASP A 154 -15.78 -0.97 -6.16
CA ASP A 154 -16.93 -0.77 -7.03
C ASP A 154 -18.06 -1.73 -6.64
N LEU A 155 -19.23 -1.50 -7.22
CA LEU A 155 -20.45 -2.27 -6.99
C LEU A 155 -20.88 -3.01 -8.26
N SER A 156 -19.99 -3.21 -9.22
CA SER A 156 -20.35 -3.74 -10.54
C SER A 156 -20.99 -5.13 -10.48
N GLN A 157 -20.69 -5.90 -9.44
CA GLN A 157 -21.20 -7.25 -9.19
C GLN A 157 -22.28 -7.28 -8.10
N ALA A 158 -22.77 -6.13 -7.63
CA ALA A 158 -23.85 -6.08 -6.65
C ALA A 158 -25.21 -5.89 -7.34
N SER A 159 -26.23 -6.62 -6.91
CA SER A 159 -27.59 -6.43 -7.42
C SER A 159 -28.17 -5.09 -6.92
N PRO A 160 -29.03 -4.41 -7.71
CA PRO A 160 -29.71 -3.19 -7.25
C PRO A 160 -30.53 -3.41 -5.96
N ALA A 161 -31.06 -4.61 -5.76
CA ALA A 161 -31.77 -4.98 -4.55
C ALA A 161 -30.85 -4.95 -3.32
N THR A 162 -29.63 -5.50 -3.43
CA THR A 162 -28.62 -5.44 -2.38
C THR A 162 -28.22 -3.99 -2.08
N VAL A 163 -27.95 -3.19 -3.12
CA VAL A 163 -27.55 -1.78 -2.97
C VAL A 163 -28.65 -0.95 -2.29
N SER A 164 -29.93 -1.23 -2.56
CA SER A 164 -31.05 -0.51 -1.93
C SER A 164 -31.16 -0.71 -0.41
N ARG A 165 -30.66 -1.84 0.09
CA ARG A 165 -30.71 -2.20 1.52
C ARG A 165 -29.58 -1.57 2.32
N CYS A 166 -28.46 -1.22 1.68
CA CYS A 166 -27.32 -0.61 2.33
C CYS A 166 -27.33 0.92 2.25
N GLY A 167 -26.76 1.57 3.27
CA GLY A 167 -26.33 2.97 3.15
C GLY A 167 -25.13 3.08 2.22
N MET A 168 -25.03 4.14 1.43
CA MET A 168 -23.97 4.31 0.43
C MET A 168 -23.11 5.52 0.76
N ILE A 169 -21.81 5.30 0.93
CA ILE A 169 -20.84 6.36 1.19
C ILE A 169 -19.77 6.29 0.11
N TYR A 170 -19.75 7.31 -0.76
CA TYR A 170 -18.75 7.40 -1.83
C TYR A 170 -17.54 8.20 -1.34
N LEU A 171 -16.36 7.60 -1.50
CA LEU A 171 -15.07 8.20 -1.22
C LEU A 171 -14.21 8.19 -2.49
N GLU A 172 -14.09 9.35 -3.12
CA GLU A 172 -13.27 9.51 -4.32
C GLU A 172 -11.82 9.86 -3.94
N PRO A 173 -10.81 9.12 -4.42
CA PRO A 173 -9.41 9.43 -4.11
C PRO A 173 -8.96 10.80 -4.63
N ALA A 174 -9.53 11.27 -5.75
CA ALA A 174 -9.22 12.57 -6.32
C ALA A 174 -9.56 13.73 -5.37
N SER A 175 -10.65 13.60 -4.60
CA SER A 175 -11.09 14.60 -3.63
C SER A 175 -10.19 14.69 -2.41
N LEU A 176 -9.55 13.58 -2.02
CA LEU A 176 -8.55 13.58 -0.96
C LEU A 176 -7.18 14.04 -1.48
N GLY A 177 -6.80 13.59 -2.67
CA GLY A 177 -5.52 13.88 -3.29
C GLY A 177 -4.33 13.22 -2.60
N TRP A 178 -3.13 13.53 -3.10
CA TRP A 178 -1.86 13.01 -2.56
C TRP A 178 -1.29 13.92 -1.45
N GLU A 179 -1.73 15.18 -1.36
CA GLU A 179 -1.19 16.18 -0.43
C GLU A 179 -1.37 15.81 1.05
N PRO A 180 -2.53 15.29 1.50
CA PRO A 180 -2.69 14.87 2.89
C PRO A 180 -1.75 13.72 3.26
N VAL A 181 -1.45 12.83 2.30
CA VAL A 181 -0.49 11.74 2.48
C VAL A 181 0.92 12.31 2.67
N LEU A 182 1.29 13.33 1.88
CA LEU A 182 2.56 14.02 2.04
C LEU A 182 2.67 14.72 3.39
N GLN A 183 1.66 15.49 3.79
CA GLN A 183 1.65 16.19 5.08
C GLN A 183 1.76 15.19 6.25
N SER A 184 1.00 14.09 6.19
CA SER A 184 1.09 13.03 7.19
C SER A 184 2.48 12.39 7.24
N TRP A 185 3.13 12.19 6.08
CA TRP A 185 4.48 11.64 6.03
C TRP A 185 5.51 12.62 6.58
N CYS A 186 5.42 13.91 6.28
CA CYS A 186 6.29 14.93 6.87
C CYS A 186 6.22 14.94 8.41
N ASN A 187 5.04 14.68 9.00
CA ASN A 187 4.88 14.55 10.44
C ASN A 187 5.51 13.29 11.05
N THR A 188 5.84 12.29 10.22
CA THR A 188 6.52 11.05 10.65
C THR A 188 8.04 11.08 10.47
N LEU A 189 8.57 12.09 9.78
CA LEU A 189 10.00 12.24 9.57
C LEU A 189 10.73 12.61 10.87
N PRO A 190 12.00 12.20 11.04
CA PRO A 190 12.82 12.63 12.18
C PRO A 190 12.90 14.16 12.27
N ASP A 191 12.99 14.69 13.50
CA ASP A 191 12.99 16.14 13.78
C ASP A 191 14.06 16.91 13.00
N ALA A 192 15.23 16.29 12.78
CA ALA A 192 16.32 16.84 11.97
C ALA A 192 15.91 17.18 10.52
N LEU A 193 15.07 16.35 9.91
CA LEU A 193 14.55 16.57 8.55
C LEU A 193 13.28 17.43 8.56
N SER A 194 12.44 17.29 9.59
CA SER A 194 11.15 17.96 9.67
C SER A 194 11.28 19.47 9.90
N ASN A 195 12.12 19.90 10.86
CA ASN A 195 12.17 21.30 11.30
C ASN A 195 12.84 22.24 10.28
N GLU A 196 13.98 21.85 9.72
CA GLU A 196 14.73 22.71 8.79
C GLU A 196 14.38 22.47 7.32
N HIS A 197 14.05 21.22 6.96
CA HIS A 197 13.90 20.81 5.56
C HIS A 197 12.47 20.42 5.19
N GLY A 198 11.52 20.35 6.13
CA GLY A 198 10.13 20.03 5.83
C GLY A 198 9.51 20.96 4.79
N LYS A 199 9.77 22.28 4.88
CA LYS A 199 9.31 23.27 3.89
C LYS A 199 9.93 23.03 2.50
N LEU A 200 11.19 22.62 2.44
CA LEU A 200 11.87 22.30 1.19
C LEU A 200 11.29 21.03 0.55
N ILE A 201 11.03 20.00 1.35
CA ILE A 201 10.38 18.76 0.90
C ILE A 201 9.01 19.09 0.30
N MET A 202 8.17 19.83 1.03
CA MET A 202 6.86 20.26 0.52
C MET A 202 6.99 21.01 -0.81
N ALA A 203 7.91 21.97 -0.90
CA ALA A 203 8.14 22.74 -2.12
C ALA A 203 8.58 21.86 -3.31
N LEU A 204 9.46 20.87 -3.08
CA LEU A 204 9.91 19.94 -4.13
C LEU A 204 8.76 19.08 -4.66
N PHE A 205 7.93 18.54 -3.77
CA PHE A 205 6.78 17.73 -4.16
C PHE A 205 5.74 18.55 -4.92
N HIS A 206 5.32 19.71 -4.42
CA HIS A 206 4.34 20.56 -5.13
C HIS A 206 4.87 21.06 -6.49
N TRP A 207 6.18 21.24 -6.63
CA TRP A 207 6.79 21.66 -7.89
C TRP A 207 6.85 20.56 -8.94
N ALA A 208 7.44 19.40 -8.62
CA ALA A 208 7.78 18.41 -9.63
C ALA A 208 6.75 17.29 -9.77
N LEU A 209 6.08 16.88 -8.68
CA LEU A 209 5.22 15.69 -8.70
C LEU A 209 3.98 15.86 -9.58
N PRO A 210 3.16 16.93 -9.47
CA PRO A 210 1.96 17.10 -10.31
C PRO A 210 2.28 17.18 -11.80
N VAL A 211 3.36 17.88 -12.15
CA VAL A 211 3.78 18.09 -13.54
C VAL A 211 4.29 16.79 -14.14
N ALA A 212 5.10 16.04 -13.39
CA ALA A 212 5.60 14.74 -13.82
C ALA A 212 4.46 13.72 -14.00
N ILE A 213 3.51 13.66 -13.06
CA ILE A 213 2.32 12.79 -13.20
C ILE A 213 1.54 13.20 -14.46
N THR A 214 1.23 14.49 -14.62
CA THR A 214 0.47 14.99 -15.77
C THR A 214 1.15 14.65 -17.10
N PHE A 215 2.48 14.79 -17.16
CA PHE A 215 3.26 14.42 -18.33
C PHE A 215 3.17 12.92 -18.63
N VAL A 216 3.34 12.07 -17.60
CA VAL A 216 3.24 10.62 -17.75
C VAL A 216 1.86 10.21 -18.27
N ARG A 217 0.77 10.77 -17.71
CA ARG A 217 -0.60 10.44 -18.16
C ARG A 217 -0.89 10.87 -19.59
N LYS A 218 -0.32 11.99 -20.05
CA LYS A 218 -0.62 12.57 -21.37
C LYS A 218 0.27 12.02 -22.48
N HIS A 219 1.55 11.76 -22.19
CA HIS A 219 2.58 11.53 -23.22
C HIS A 219 3.27 10.17 -23.14
N CYS A 220 3.10 9.46 -22.02
CA CYS A 220 3.72 8.17 -21.77
C CYS A 220 2.70 7.04 -21.76
N LYS A 221 3.17 5.81 -21.96
CA LYS A 221 2.37 4.60 -21.81
C LYS A 221 2.76 3.89 -20.53
N GLU A 222 1.77 3.69 -19.67
CA GLU A 222 1.92 2.95 -18.41
C GLU A 222 1.48 1.49 -18.62
N PRO A 223 2.37 0.48 -18.44
CA PRO A 223 1.98 -0.92 -18.52
C PRO A 223 0.94 -1.32 -17.45
N VAL A 224 0.99 -0.66 -16.29
CA VAL A 224 0.04 -0.82 -15.20
C VAL A 224 -0.39 0.57 -14.76
N SER A 225 -1.70 0.84 -14.84
CA SER A 225 -2.25 2.10 -14.35
C SER A 225 -2.20 2.13 -12.83
N LEU A 226 -1.42 3.05 -12.29
CA LEU A 226 -1.35 3.31 -10.85
C LEU A 226 -2.20 4.54 -10.51
N GLN A 227 -2.45 4.79 -9.23
CA GLN A 227 -3.04 6.05 -8.77
C GLN A 227 -1.96 7.05 -8.35
N ASP A 228 -2.29 8.33 -8.38
CA ASP A 228 -1.36 9.42 -8.08
C ASP A 228 -0.82 9.32 -6.65
N SER A 229 -1.67 8.94 -5.69
CA SER A 229 -1.28 8.70 -4.30
C SER A 229 -0.30 7.53 -4.14
N ASN A 230 -0.41 6.47 -4.96
CA ASN A 230 0.57 5.37 -4.96
C ASN A 230 1.93 5.84 -5.48
N LEU A 231 1.93 6.63 -6.56
CA LEU A 231 3.14 7.22 -7.14
C LEU A 231 3.83 8.15 -6.15
N ALA A 232 3.06 9.03 -5.51
CA ALA A 232 3.53 9.91 -4.44
C ALA A 232 4.12 9.11 -3.27
N ARG A 233 3.45 8.03 -2.84
CA ARG A 233 3.92 7.17 -1.75
C ARG A 233 5.22 6.44 -2.10
N SER A 234 5.36 6.00 -3.35
CA SER A 234 6.61 5.40 -3.84
C SER A 234 7.76 6.41 -3.83
N LEU A 235 7.50 7.65 -4.27
CA LEU A 235 8.46 8.75 -4.20
C LEU A 235 8.89 9.05 -2.75
N MET A 236 7.94 9.19 -1.83
CA MET A 236 8.20 9.40 -0.40
C MET A 236 9.06 8.28 0.19
N ASN A 237 8.73 7.02 -0.09
CA ASN A 237 9.50 5.87 0.42
C ASN A 237 10.96 5.91 -0.07
N LEU A 238 11.20 6.21 -1.35
CA LEU A 238 12.56 6.27 -1.88
C LEU A 238 13.36 7.45 -1.29
N VAL A 239 12.74 8.62 -1.14
CA VAL A 239 13.38 9.77 -0.50
C VAL A 239 13.74 9.45 0.95
N GLU A 240 12.81 8.85 1.71
CA GLU A 240 13.01 8.43 3.09
C GLU A 240 14.21 7.48 3.22
N ILE A 241 14.31 6.50 2.32
CA ILE A 241 15.41 5.53 2.36
C ILE A 241 16.75 6.18 2.02
N LEU A 242 16.82 7.01 0.97
CA LEU A 242 18.07 7.65 0.57
C LEU A 242 18.56 8.68 1.60
N MET A 243 17.62 9.27 2.34
CA MET A 243 17.90 10.21 3.43
C MET A 243 18.02 9.53 4.80
N LYS A 244 17.98 8.19 4.87
CA LYS A 244 18.20 7.45 6.11
C LYS A 244 19.68 7.46 6.50
N ASP A 245 19.94 7.35 7.80
CA ASP A 245 21.30 7.24 8.37
C ASP A 245 22.20 8.46 8.08
N ILE A 246 21.61 9.66 8.00
CA ILE A 246 22.41 10.89 7.91
C ILE A 246 22.91 11.24 9.30
N PRO A 247 24.23 11.41 9.51
CA PRO A 247 24.77 11.90 10.76
C PRO A 247 24.15 13.27 11.10
N GLU A 248 23.66 13.44 12.32
CA GLU A 248 23.03 14.69 12.81
C GLU A 248 24.01 15.88 12.87
N GLU A 249 25.31 15.64 12.71
CA GLU A 249 26.33 16.68 12.62
C GLU A 249 26.21 17.46 11.30
N ASP A 250 25.42 18.52 11.37
CA ASP A 250 25.34 19.73 10.53
C ASP A 250 26.06 19.61 9.17
N ASN A 251 25.51 18.73 8.33
CA ASN A 251 26.14 18.45 7.05
C ASN A 251 25.77 19.57 6.09
N LYS A 252 26.73 20.46 5.80
CA LYS A 252 26.62 21.57 4.83
C LYS A 252 25.96 21.20 3.49
N TYR A 253 25.97 19.91 3.14
CA TYR A 253 25.42 19.37 1.89
C TYR A 253 24.03 18.74 2.01
N MET A 254 23.40 18.77 3.20
CA MET A 254 22.09 18.16 3.46
C MET A 254 21.02 18.62 2.46
N LYS A 255 20.93 19.93 2.21
CA LYS A 255 20.02 20.50 1.21
C LYS A 255 20.27 19.91 -0.19
N SER A 256 21.53 19.84 -0.61
CA SER A 256 21.91 19.33 -1.93
C SER A 256 21.63 17.83 -2.06
N TRP A 257 21.88 17.06 -1.00
CA TRP A 257 21.56 15.64 -0.95
C TRP A 257 20.06 15.41 -1.00
N LEU A 258 19.26 16.17 -0.25
CA LEU A 258 17.80 16.06 -0.29
C LEU A 258 17.25 16.33 -1.69
N ILE A 259 17.69 17.40 -2.35
CA ILE A 259 17.26 17.71 -3.72
C ILE A 259 17.67 16.58 -4.67
N SER A 260 18.91 16.11 -4.60
CA SER A 260 19.41 15.05 -5.49
C SER A 260 18.73 13.69 -5.24
N SER A 261 18.48 13.35 -3.97
CA SER A 261 17.71 12.18 -3.57
C SER A 261 16.26 12.26 -4.06
N PHE A 262 15.64 13.45 -4.00
CA PHE A 262 14.33 13.68 -4.59
C PHE A 262 14.33 13.46 -6.10
N LEU A 263 15.30 14.03 -6.82
CA LEU A 263 15.42 13.86 -8.27
C LEU A 263 15.60 12.38 -8.64
N PHE A 264 16.51 11.66 -7.99
CA PHE A 264 16.69 10.22 -8.20
C PHE A 264 15.40 9.44 -7.91
N SER A 265 14.72 9.78 -6.80
CA SER A 265 13.48 9.12 -6.40
C SER A 265 12.34 9.39 -7.38
N MET A 266 12.27 10.57 -8.00
CA MET A 266 11.28 10.94 -9.01
C MET A 266 11.41 10.06 -10.27
N VAL A 267 12.65 9.83 -10.70
CA VAL A 267 12.97 8.95 -11.83
C VAL A 267 12.60 7.49 -11.54
N TRP A 268 12.89 7.00 -10.33
CA TRP A 268 12.64 5.62 -9.94
C TRP A 268 11.27 5.35 -9.28
N SER A 269 10.40 6.35 -9.23
CA SER A 269 8.98 6.22 -8.84
C SER A 269 8.08 6.46 -10.06
N VAL A 270 7.76 7.72 -10.38
CA VAL A 270 6.89 8.08 -11.51
C VAL A 270 7.53 7.72 -12.84
N GLY A 271 8.83 8.01 -13.01
CA GLY A 271 9.56 7.66 -14.22
C GLY A 271 9.81 6.15 -14.39
N ALA A 272 9.61 5.32 -13.37
CA ALA A 272 9.82 3.87 -13.46
C ALA A 272 8.62 3.12 -14.03
N CYS A 273 7.42 3.72 -13.95
CA CYS A 273 6.16 3.10 -14.33
C CYS A 273 5.83 3.22 -15.83
N VAL A 274 6.73 3.79 -16.63
CA VAL A 274 6.56 3.98 -18.07
C VAL A 274 7.32 2.93 -18.89
N ASP A 275 6.87 2.70 -20.13
CA ASP A 275 7.56 1.82 -21.08
C ASP A 275 8.90 2.40 -21.59
N THR A 276 9.70 1.56 -22.27
CA THR A 276 11.05 1.92 -22.73
C THR A 276 11.06 3.14 -23.65
N ASP A 277 10.09 3.27 -24.55
CA ASP A 277 10.00 4.40 -25.48
C ASP A 277 9.62 5.70 -24.75
N SER A 278 8.72 5.60 -23.76
CA SER A 278 8.32 6.73 -22.92
C SER A 278 9.43 7.20 -21.99
N ARG A 279 10.39 6.33 -21.60
CA ARG A 279 11.56 6.75 -20.81
C ARG A 279 12.38 7.82 -21.52
N VAL A 280 12.51 7.75 -22.85
CA VAL A 280 13.23 8.77 -23.64
C VAL A 280 12.49 10.11 -23.62
N LYS A 281 11.15 10.07 -23.69
CA LYS A 281 10.33 11.29 -23.59
C LYS A 281 10.39 11.90 -22.20
N PHE A 282 10.30 11.06 -21.17
CA PHE A 282 10.38 11.48 -19.77
C PHE A 282 11.77 12.04 -19.44
N ASP A 283 12.83 11.47 -20.01
CA ASP A 283 14.20 12.01 -19.90
C ASP A 283 14.31 13.46 -20.36
N ALA A 284 13.86 13.74 -21.59
CA ALA A 284 13.89 15.08 -22.16
C ALA A 284 13.08 16.07 -21.31
N PHE A 285 11.85 15.70 -20.96
CA PHE A 285 10.97 16.51 -20.11
C PHE A 285 11.59 16.81 -18.74
N PHE A 286 12.14 15.79 -18.07
CA PHE A 286 12.66 15.95 -16.72
C PHE A 286 13.95 16.78 -16.69
N LYS A 287 14.80 16.67 -17.72
CA LYS A 287 15.96 17.56 -17.92
C LYS A 287 15.54 19.01 -18.12
N ASP A 288 14.49 19.26 -18.91
CA ASP A 288 13.96 20.62 -19.10
C ASP A 288 13.31 21.20 -17.84
N LEU A 289 12.64 20.36 -17.04
CA LEU A 289 12.11 20.73 -15.73
C LEU A 289 13.23 21.13 -14.76
N MET A 290 14.29 20.30 -14.65
CA MET A 290 15.46 20.59 -13.81
C MET A 290 16.23 21.84 -14.26
N ALA A 291 16.24 22.14 -15.56
CA ALA A 291 16.86 23.34 -16.11
C ALA A 291 15.99 24.60 -15.94
N GLY A 292 14.76 24.47 -15.45
CA GLY A 292 13.83 25.59 -15.27
C GLY A 292 13.31 26.18 -16.59
N LYS A 293 13.30 25.40 -17.68
CA LYS A 293 12.81 25.86 -18.99
C LYS A 293 11.29 25.86 -19.11
N ILE A 294 10.59 25.23 -18.16
CA ILE A 294 9.13 25.16 -18.13
C ILE A 294 8.62 26.41 -17.42
N GLU A 295 8.27 27.44 -18.18
CA GLU A 295 7.84 28.74 -17.65
C GLU A 295 6.61 28.65 -16.73
N GLU A 296 5.70 27.71 -17.01
CA GLU A 296 4.50 27.46 -16.20
C GLU A 296 4.84 26.89 -14.81
N HIS A 297 6.01 26.27 -14.65
CA HIS A 297 6.42 25.57 -13.43
C HIS A 297 7.89 25.89 -13.07
N PRO A 298 8.18 27.15 -12.68
CA PRO A 298 9.55 27.57 -12.36
C PRO A 298 10.06 26.88 -11.10
N ILE A 299 11.38 26.75 -11.01
CA ILE A 299 12.04 26.18 -9.83
C ILE A 299 11.72 27.05 -8.61
N PRO A 300 11.19 26.48 -7.50
CA PRO A 300 10.86 27.26 -6.32
C PRO A 300 12.10 27.97 -5.74
N SER A 301 11.92 29.19 -5.23
CA SER A 301 13.00 29.96 -4.58
C SER A 301 13.69 29.21 -3.44
N LEU A 302 12.91 28.37 -2.73
CA LEU A 302 13.40 27.53 -1.65
C LEU A 302 14.37 26.44 -2.14
N VAL A 303 14.13 25.89 -3.33
CA VAL A 303 15.02 24.94 -4.01
C VAL A 303 16.26 25.69 -4.50
N GLY A 304 16.05 26.80 -5.19
CA GLY A 304 17.13 27.62 -5.76
C GLY A 304 17.92 26.87 -6.83
N LYS A 305 19.19 27.23 -7.01
CA LYS A 305 20.07 26.56 -7.99
C LYS A 305 20.39 25.14 -7.51
N ILE A 306 20.09 24.14 -8.35
CA ILE A 306 20.46 22.75 -8.09
C ILE A 306 22.00 22.64 -8.15
N GLU A 307 22.64 22.35 -7.03
CA GLU A 307 24.10 22.30 -6.93
C GLU A 307 24.70 21.07 -7.62
N ALA A 308 23.98 19.95 -7.63
CA ALA A 308 24.38 18.68 -8.24
C ALA A 308 23.29 18.15 -9.20
N PRO A 309 23.10 18.76 -10.39
CA PRO A 309 22.12 18.28 -11.36
C PRO A 309 22.52 16.91 -11.93
N ILE A 310 21.52 16.14 -12.38
CA ILE A 310 21.78 14.90 -13.12
C ILE A 310 22.54 15.27 -14.41
N PRO A 311 23.60 14.53 -14.79
CA PRO A 311 24.32 14.81 -16.02
C PRO A 311 23.41 14.76 -17.26
N ASN A 312 23.68 15.64 -18.22
CA ASN A 312 22.90 15.73 -19.47
C ASN A 312 23.27 14.66 -20.51
N GLU A 313 24.45 14.06 -20.37
CA GLU A 313 24.92 12.97 -21.22
C GLU A 313 24.08 11.71 -20.96
N GLY A 314 23.76 10.92 -21.99
CA GLY A 314 22.92 9.72 -21.82
C GLY A 314 21.51 10.00 -21.29
N LEU A 315 20.88 9.00 -20.68
CA LEU A 315 19.56 9.11 -20.05
C LEU A 315 19.69 9.35 -18.54
N ILE A 316 18.72 10.03 -17.92
CA ILE A 316 18.64 10.19 -16.46
C ILE A 316 18.60 8.84 -15.71
N TYR A 317 18.16 7.78 -16.38
CA TYR A 317 18.15 6.41 -15.86
C TYR A 317 19.54 5.74 -15.84
N ASP A 318 20.54 6.34 -16.51
CA ASP A 318 21.91 5.82 -16.60
C ASP A 318 22.78 6.19 -15.38
N TYR A 319 22.25 6.98 -14.45
CA TYR A 319 22.99 7.48 -13.30
C TYR A 319 22.46 6.97 -11.96
N LEU A 320 23.40 6.67 -11.07
CA LEU A 320 23.21 6.37 -9.65
C LEU A 320 23.62 7.58 -8.82
N PHE A 321 22.80 7.94 -7.83
CA PHE A 321 23.14 8.99 -6.87
C PHE A 321 23.97 8.44 -5.71
N GLU A 322 25.11 9.09 -5.43
CA GLU A 322 25.94 8.85 -4.24
C GLU A 322 26.05 10.12 -3.38
N ARG A 323 25.94 9.93 -2.06
CA ARG A 323 26.12 10.98 -1.04
C ARG A 323 27.61 11.28 -0.79
N LYS A 324 28.33 11.75 -1.81
CA LYS A 324 29.75 12.17 -1.71
C LYS A 324 29.87 13.67 -1.97
N GLY A 325 30.46 14.42 -1.03
CA GLY A 325 30.58 15.88 -1.12
C GLY A 325 29.21 16.54 -1.27
N ARG A 326 29.02 17.37 -2.31
CA ARG A 326 27.73 18.03 -2.63
C ARG A 326 26.67 17.07 -3.21
N GLY A 327 27.03 15.81 -3.49
CA GLY A 327 26.23 14.88 -4.27
C GLY A 327 26.96 14.54 -5.57
N ASN A 328 27.03 13.25 -5.89
CA ASN A 328 27.74 12.75 -7.06
C ASN A 328 26.87 11.79 -7.85
N TRP A 329 26.91 11.90 -9.18
CA TRP A 329 26.18 11.03 -10.10
C TRP A 329 27.15 10.09 -10.80
N LEU A 330 27.05 8.79 -10.51
CA LEU A 330 27.89 7.77 -11.13
C LEU A 330 27.12 7.05 -12.24
N PRO A 331 27.69 6.89 -13.44
CA PRO A 331 27.13 5.99 -14.44
C PRO A 331 27.04 4.56 -13.90
N TRP A 332 25.91 3.88 -14.11
CA TRP A 332 25.72 2.48 -13.70
C TRP A 332 26.79 1.53 -14.25
N THR A 333 27.39 1.89 -15.40
CA THR A 333 28.49 1.13 -16.02
C THR A 333 29.68 0.97 -15.08
N LYS A 334 29.94 1.93 -14.19
CA LYS A 334 31.03 1.85 -13.19
C LYS A 334 30.71 0.93 -12.00
N THR A 335 29.44 0.58 -11.81
CA THR A 335 28.97 -0.28 -10.71
C THR A 335 28.99 -1.76 -11.11
N ILE A 336 29.08 -2.06 -12.41
CA ILE A 336 29.16 -3.43 -12.92
C ILE A 336 30.53 -3.99 -12.58
N LYS A 337 30.59 -4.98 -11.69
CA LYS A 337 31.82 -5.74 -11.45
C LYS A 337 32.10 -6.58 -12.69
N GLU A 338 33.24 -6.35 -13.35
CA GLU A 338 33.71 -7.18 -14.46
C GLU A 338 34.04 -8.58 -13.95
N GLY A 339 33.09 -9.50 -14.06
CA GLY A 339 33.26 -10.89 -13.69
C GLY A 339 32.00 -11.68 -14.02
N VAL A 340 32.07 -12.50 -15.07
CA VAL A 340 31.03 -13.50 -15.33
C VAL A 340 31.02 -14.42 -14.12
N SER A 341 29.90 -14.49 -13.40
CA SER A 341 29.70 -15.43 -12.29
C SER A 341 29.54 -16.88 -12.78
N GLY A 342 30.32 -17.29 -13.78
CA GLY A 342 30.32 -18.61 -14.38
C GLY A 342 31.49 -19.43 -13.87
N GLY A 343 31.30 -20.12 -12.75
CA GLY A 343 32.20 -21.22 -12.37
C GLY A 343 32.09 -22.35 -13.40
N LYS A 344 33.21 -23.02 -13.72
CA LYS A 344 33.22 -24.22 -14.58
C LYS A 344 32.25 -25.25 -14.00
N GLY A 345 31.12 -25.49 -14.66
CA GLY A 345 30.08 -26.47 -14.24
C GLY A 345 28.67 -25.91 -14.06
N GLN A 346 28.45 -24.59 -14.14
CA GLN A 346 27.09 -24.04 -14.16
C GLN A 346 26.39 -24.32 -15.50
N ARG A 347 25.09 -24.61 -15.45
CA ARG A 347 24.27 -24.72 -16.67
C ARG A 347 24.22 -23.36 -17.36
N ILE A 348 24.29 -23.35 -18.69
CA ILE A 348 24.24 -22.12 -19.49
C ILE A 348 22.97 -21.31 -19.20
N SER A 349 21.86 -21.98 -18.84
CA SER A 349 20.60 -21.35 -18.42
C SER A 349 20.71 -20.49 -17.15
N ASP A 350 21.72 -20.76 -16.32
CA ASP A 350 21.88 -20.18 -14.98
C ASP A 350 22.96 -19.07 -14.99
N ILE A 351 23.63 -18.85 -16.12
CA ILE A 351 24.64 -17.80 -16.29
C ILE A 351 23.94 -16.46 -16.55
N ILE A 352 24.05 -15.55 -15.60
CA ILE A 352 23.51 -14.20 -15.71
C ILE A 352 24.64 -13.27 -16.14
N VAL A 353 24.48 -12.67 -17.32
CA VAL A 353 25.41 -11.63 -17.78
C VAL A 353 25.03 -10.33 -17.06
N PRO A 354 25.96 -9.72 -16.29
CA PRO A 354 25.66 -8.47 -15.62
C PRO A 354 25.51 -7.36 -16.67
N THR A 355 24.29 -6.85 -16.79
CA THR A 355 23.95 -5.71 -17.66
C THR A 355 23.67 -4.47 -16.83
N MET A 356 23.52 -3.31 -17.48
CA MET A 356 23.08 -2.08 -16.81
C MET A 356 21.75 -2.27 -16.07
N ASP A 357 20.81 -3.02 -16.63
CA ASP A 357 19.52 -3.30 -16.00
C ASP A 357 19.67 -4.20 -14.77
N THR A 358 20.56 -5.20 -14.83
CA THR A 358 20.89 -6.02 -13.66
C THR A 358 21.45 -5.17 -12.52
N ALA A 359 22.34 -4.21 -12.82
CA ALA A 359 22.91 -3.31 -11.81
C ALA A 359 21.85 -2.39 -11.18
N ARG A 360 21.01 -1.74 -12.01
CA ARG A 360 19.91 -0.87 -11.58
C ARG A 360 18.96 -1.59 -10.64
N TYR A 361 18.40 -2.72 -11.09
CA TYR A 361 17.39 -3.44 -10.32
C TYR A 361 18.01 -4.09 -9.08
N SER A 362 19.25 -4.56 -9.14
CA SER A 362 19.95 -5.11 -7.96
C SER A 362 20.13 -4.08 -6.86
N HIS A 363 20.49 -2.85 -7.22
CA HIS A 363 20.64 -1.76 -6.27
C HIS A 363 19.30 -1.34 -5.66
N LEU A 364 18.26 -1.17 -6.48
CA LEU A 364 16.91 -0.83 -6.00
C LEU A 364 16.35 -1.92 -5.10
N MET A 365 16.54 -3.20 -5.45
CA MET A 365 16.15 -4.32 -4.60
C MET A 365 16.86 -4.27 -3.25
N GLU A 366 18.17 -4.06 -3.24
CA GLU A 366 18.96 -4.00 -2.01
C GLU A 366 18.51 -2.87 -1.08
N ILE A 367 18.33 -1.67 -1.63
CA ILE A 367 17.85 -0.50 -0.90
C ILE A 367 16.47 -0.75 -0.27
N MET A 368 15.56 -1.35 -1.03
CA MET A 368 14.19 -1.58 -0.58
C MET A 368 14.10 -2.72 0.45
N PHE A 369 14.84 -3.82 0.23
CA PHE A 369 14.89 -4.94 1.18
C PHE A 369 15.52 -4.56 2.50
N ASN A 370 16.64 -3.82 2.50
CA ASN A 370 17.29 -3.34 3.72
C ASN A 370 16.38 -2.41 4.57
N ASN A 371 15.30 -1.89 3.97
CA ASN A 371 14.34 -1.01 4.62
C ASN A 371 12.94 -1.63 4.74
N ASN A 372 12.81 -2.94 4.54
CA ASN A 372 11.55 -3.68 4.66
C ASN A 372 10.42 -3.09 3.78
N LYS A 373 10.75 -2.60 2.58
CA LYS A 373 9.78 -2.10 1.61
C LYS A 373 9.62 -3.11 0.47
N SER A 374 8.38 -3.42 0.11
CA SER A 374 8.05 -4.34 -0.97
C SER A 374 8.23 -3.69 -2.35
N LEU A 375 8.54 -4.53 -3.35
CA LEU A 375 8.73 -4.13 -4.74
C LEU A 375 7.89 -5.00 -5.68
N LEU A 376 7.39 -4.40 -6.76
CA LEU A 376 6.72 -5.10 -7.86
C LEU A 376 7.49 -4.89 -9.15
N PHE A 377 7.95 -5.97 -9.77
CA PHE A 377 8.61 -5.94 -11.07
C PHE A 377 7.63 -6.32 -12.18
N VAL A 378 7.36 -5.38 -13.09
CA VAL A 378 6.47 -5.60 -14.24
C VAL A 378 7.29 -5.58 -15.53
N GLY A 379 6.94 -6.46 -16.47
CA GLY A 379 7.48 -6.41 -17.81
C GLY A 379 7.12 -7.66 -18.62
N PRO A 380 7.44 -7.69 -19.92
CA PRO A 380 7.05 -8.78 -20.82
C PRO A 380 7.70 -10.13 -20.45
N THR A 381 7.07 -11.24 -20.78
CA THR A 381 7.62 -12.58 -20.51
C THR A 381 8.96 -12.79 -21.21
N GLY A 382 9.88 -13.54 -20.58
CA GLY A 382 11.17 -13.90 -21.20
C GLY A 382 12.32 -12.90 -20.99
N THR A 383 12.10 -11.77 -20.30
CA THR A 383 13.17 -10.77 -20.07
C THR A 383 14.05 -11.04 -18.84
N GLY A 384 14.18 -12.28 -18.38
CA GLY A 384 15.06 -12.63 -17.24
C GLY A 384 14.65 -12.11 -15.85
N LYS A 385 13.52 -11.39 -15.69
CA LYS A 385 13.08 -10.79 -14.41
C LYS A 385 13.19 -11.73 -13.21
N SER A 386 12.58 -12.92 -13.31
CA SER A 386 12.57 -13.90 -12.21
C SER A 386 13.96 -14.44 -11.90
N VAL A 387 14.85 -14.47 -12.89
CA VAL A 387 16.22 -14.96 -12.75
C VAL A 387 17.06 -13.96 -11.95
N TYR A 388 16.98 -12.66 -12.29
CA TYR A 388 17.70 -11.60 -11.54
C TYR A 388 17.24 -11.51 -10.08
N ILE A 389 15.94 -11.60 -9.85
CA ILE A 389 15.37 -11.55 -8.49
C ILE A 389 15.83 -12.76 -7.68
N LYS A 390 15.76 -13.97 -8.25
CA LYS A 390 16.22 -15.20 -7.58
C LYS A 390 17.70 -15.14 -7.23
N GLU A 391 18.54 -14.70 -8.16
CA GLU A 391 19.98 -14.56 -7.92
C GLU A 391 20.27 -13.59 -6.77
N LYS A 392 19.68 -12.39 -6.79
CA LYS A 392 19.89 -11.39 -5.74
C LYS A 392 19.40 -11.90 -4.38
N LEU A 393 18.23 -12.55 -4.33
CA LEU A 393 17.67 -13.08 -3.09
C LEU A 393 18.52 -14.24 -2.51
N MET A 394 19.05 -15.12 -3.36
CA MET A 394 19.80 -16.30 -2.91
C MET A 394 21.27 -15.99 -2.57
N ASN A 395 21.90 -15.07 -3.31
CA ASN A 395 23.35 -14.83 -3.24
C ASN A 395 23.72 -13.42 -2.78
N GLY A 396 22.81 -12.45 -2.90
CA GLY A 396 23.09 -11.03 -2.67
C GLY A 396 22.51 -10.44 -1.40
N ILE A 397 21.87 -11.25 -0.53
CA ILE A 397 21.29 -10.83 0.74
C ILE A 397 21.96 -11.58 1.89
N ASN A 398 22.04 -10.94 3.06
CA ASN A 398 22.54 -11.55 4.28
C ASN A 398 21.65 -12.75 4.68
N ARG A 399 22.22 -13.95 4.60
CA ARG A 399 21.55 -15.23 4.91
C ARG A 399 21.28 -15.43 6.40
N ASP A 400 21.95 -14.68 7.28
CA ASP A 400 21.71 -14.74 8.72
C ASP A 400 20.44 -13.97 9.11
N ALA A 401 20.05 -12.97 8.30
CA ALA A 401 18.89 -12.13 8.56
C ALA A 401 17.65 -12.52 7.73
N TYR A 402 17.83 -13.09 6.53
CA TYR A 402 16.74 -13.35 5.60
C TYR A 402 16.78 -14.77 5.03
N ILE A 403 15.59 -15.37 4.93
CA ILE A 403 15.39 -16.66 4.28
C ILE A 403 14.54 -16.42 3.02
N PRO A 404 15.10 -16.62 1.81
CA PRO A 404 14.33 -16.46 0.58
C PRO A 404 13.37 -17.64 0.40
N ALA A 405 12.09 -17.33 0.14
CA ALA A 405 11.08 -18.30 -0.20
C ALA A 405 10.39 -17.89 -1.52
N PHE A 406 10.13 -18.86 -2.38
CA PHE A 406 9.56 -18.62 -3.71
C PHE A 406 8.21 -19.30 -3.85
N VAL A 407 7.17 -18.50 -4.11
CA VAL A 407 5.84 -18.99 -4.43
C VAL A 407 5.54 -18.62 -5.88
N ASN A 408 5.25 -19.64 -6.71
CA ASN A 408 4.90 -19.45 -8.10
C ASN A 408 3.39 -19.54 -8.26
N PHE A 409 2.77 -18.54 -8.87
CA PHE A 409 1.35 -18.54 -9.19
C PHE A 409 1.15 -19.00 -10.64
N SER A 410 0.14 -19.84 -10.84
CA SER A 410 -0.37 -20.27 -12.15
C SER A 410 -1.86 -19.95 -12.26
N ALA A 411 -2.45 -20.13 -13.44
CA ALA A 411 -3.87 -19.89 -13.67
C ALA A 411 -4.80 -20.77 -12.81
N GLN A 412 -4.29 -21.88 -12.26
CA GLN A 412 -5.04 -22.81 -11.41
C GLN A 412 -4.69 -22.67 -9.92
N THR A 413 -3.83 -21.70 -9.55
CA THR A 413 -3.46 -21.52 -8.14
C THR A 413 -4.65 -21.03 -7.33
N SER A 414 -5.06 -21.82 -6.34
CA SER A 414 -6.16 -21.47 -5.44
C SER A 414 -5.68 -20.76 -4.17
N ALA A 415 -6.61 -20.10 -3.48
CA ALA A 415 -6.34 -19.48 -2.18
C ALA A 415 -5.78 -20.50 -1.18
N ASN A 416 -6.37 -21.70 -1.12
CA ASN A 416 -5.93 -22.78 -0.23
C ASN A 416 -4.51 -23.27 -0.55
N GLN A 417 -4.15 -23.39 -1.84
CA GLN A 417 -2.77 -23.75 -2.23
C GLN A 417 -1.76 -22.69 -1.81
N THR A 418 -2.15 -21.42 -1.92
CA THR A 418 -1.31 -20.29 -1.51
C THR A 418 -1.13 -20.30 0.01
N GLN A 419 -2.20 -20.50 0.77
CA GLN A 419 -2.16 -20.63 2.22
C GLN A 419 -1.26 -21.79 2.65
N ALA A 420 -1.45 -22.99 2.08
CA ALA A 420 -0.61 -24.15 2.39
C ALA A 420 0.88 -23.90 2.09
N SER A 421 1.17 -23.18 1.00
CA SER A 421 2.56 -22.79 0.67
C SER A 421 3.14 -21.85 1.72
N MET A 422 2.36 -20.88 2.22
CA MET A 422 2.80 -19.97 3.28
C MET A 422 2.96 -20.67 4.63
N GLU A 423 2.06 -21.59 4.97
CA GLU A 423 2.12 -22.43 6.19
C GLU A 423 3.29 -23.40 6.18
N ALA A 424 3.73 -23.87 5.00
CA ALA A 424 4.94 -24.66 4.88
C ALA A 424 6.22 -23.83 5.10
N ILE A 425 6.18 -22.53 4.80
CA ILE A 425 7.34 -21.62 4.93
C ILE A 425 7.45 -21.08 6.36
N TYR A 426 6.33 -20.71 6.98
CA TYR A 426 6.31 -20.08 8.29
C TYR A 426 5.72 -21.02 9.35
N PRO A 427 6.32 -21.13 10.55
CA PRO A 427 5.69 -21.82 11.67
C PRO A 427 4.33 -21.16 12.00
N ALA A 428 3.30 -21.94 12.35
CA ALA A 428 1.95 -21.44 12.62
C ALA A 428 1.91 -20.31 13.67
N ALA A 429 2.83 -20.31 14.65
CA ALA A 429 2.98 -19.24 15.64
C ALA A 429 3.45 -17.91 15.01
N VAL A 430 4.31 -17.97 13.99
CA VAL A 430 4.81 -16.81 13.25
C VAL A 430 3.72 -16.26 12.32
N LEU A 431 2.91 -17.12 11.67
CA LEU A 431 1.79 -16.67 10.85
C LEU A 431 0.76 -15.86 11.63
N LYS A 432 0.41 -16.26 12.86
CA LYS A 432 -0.50 -15.49 13.72
C LYS A 432 0.06 -14.10 14.07
N LEU A 433 1.37 -13.98 14.25
CA LEU A 433 2.07 -12.71 14.49
C LEU A 433 2.23 -11.86 13.21
N VAL A 434 2.51 -12.50 12.07
CA VAL A 434 2.72 -11.85 10.76
C VAL A 434 1.41 -11.34 10.19
N CYS A 435 0.29 -12.08 10.26
CA CYS A 435 -1.02 -11.57 9.87
C CYS A 435 -1.43 -10.34 10.70
N HIS A 436 -1.08 -10.31 11.99
CA HIS A 436 -1.36 -9.17 12.86
C HIS A 436 -0.44 -7.97 12.60
N SER A 437 0.76 -8.16 12.05
CA SER A 437 1.79 -7.12 11.93
C SER A 437 2.04 -6.65 10.49
N CYS A 438 1.88 -7.48 9.46
CA CYS A 438 2.02 -7.05 8.06
C CYS A 438 0.90 -6.12 7.58
N PHE A 439 -0.28 -6.16 8.23
CA PHE A 439 -1.34 -5.17 7.99
C PHE A 439 -1.25 -3.92 8.90
N PHE A 440 -0.59 -4.00 10.06
CA PHE A 440 -0.56 -2.91 11.05
C PHE A 440 0.78 -2.15 11.18
N LYS A 441 1.92 -2.70 10.76
CA LYS A 441 3.25 -2.10 11.05
C LYS A 441 3.65 -0.92 10.18
N MET A 442 2.71 -0.23 9.52
CA MET A 442 3.02 1.04 8.88
C MET A 442 2.66 2.27 9.74
N ILE A 443 2.00 2.13 10.91
CA ILE A 443 1.40 3.28 11.63
C ILE A 443 1.65 3.31 13.16
N SER A 444 2.67 2.64 13.70
CA SER A 444 3.07 2.89 15.09
C SER A 444 4.58 2.85 15.30
N SER A 445 5.21 4.01 15.14
CA SER A 445 6.50 4.34 15.77
C SER A 445 6.26 5.32 16.93
N ARG A 446 5.55 4.89 17.98
CA ARG A 446 5.71 5.51 19.30
C ARG A 446 6.12 4.45 20.32
N LYS A 447 7.41 4.55 20.69
CA LYS A 447 8.01 3.90 21.86
C LYS A 447 7.10 4.13 23.07
N VAL A 448 6.44 3.08 23.55
CA VAL A 448 6.06 3.00 24.97
C VAL A 448 7.27 2.40 25.68
N LYS A 449 8.10 3.28 26.26
CA LYS A 449 9.04 2.87 27.31
C LYS A 449 8.19 2.44 28.52
N LYS A 450 8.41 1.23 29.03
CA LYS A 450 8.25 0.96 30.45
C LYS A 450 9.54 1.36 31.16
#